data_AF-A0A962LJD9-F1
#
_entry.id   AF-A0A962LJD9-F1
#
_cell.length_a   1.000
_cell.length_b   1.000
_cell.length_c   1.000
_cell.angle_alpha   90.00
_cell.angle_beta   90.00
_cell.angle_gamma   90.00
#
_symmetry.space_group_name_H-M   'P 1'
#
loop_
_entity.id
_entity.type
_entity.pdbx_description
1 polymer ?
#
loop_
_entity_poly.entity_id
_entity_poly.type
_entity_poly.pdbx_seq_one_letter_code
_entity_poly.pdbx_strand_id
1 'polypeptide(L)'
;RMTDSPLSLKVWDKYRATLQREHRSDPGEQELRNVAEVLKARLDTGKHVYGALKHFTEAWLGRGGPLKLPFMQVPRSSINTSVDGARRFVAQSWPFARIRNMGKAFDGTFNDAILAMCSGALRRYMQRHAELPDESLKAMVPVSIRQEGDIDSSNAVAAISADLATNINDPARRFAAIQASVRAGRAFYSEMSPAEVQLIST
;
A
#
# COMPACT_ATOMS: atom_id res chain seq x y z
N ARG A 1 -37.76 0.36 -8.25
CA ARG A 1 -37.78 1.12 -6.98
C ARG A 1 -37.25 0.20 -5.90
N MET A 2 -36.08 0.49 -5.30
CA MET A 2 -35.55 -0.29 -4.18
C MET A 2 -36.41 0.02 -2.96
N THR A 3 -37.11 -0.98 -2.43
CA THR A 3 -38.08 -0.83 -1.33
C THR A 3 -37.43 -0.78 0.05
N ASP A 4 -36.14 -1.13 0.14
CA ASP A 4 -35.39 -1.20 1.39
C ASP A 4 -34.08 -0.41 1.28
N SER A 5 -33.67 0.21 2.40
CA SER A 5 -32.38 0.89 2.51
C SER A 5 -31.23 -0.11 2.35
N PRO A 6 -30.16 0.23 1.59
CA PRO A 6 -28.99 -0.62 1.41
C PRO A 6 -28.20 -0.84 2.72
N LEU A 7 -28.49 -0.05 3.76
CA LEU A 7 -27.90 -0.18 5.10
C LEU A 7 -28.86 -0.83 6.11
N SER A 8 -29.94 -1.46 5.67
CA SER A 8 -30.89 -2.13 6.57
C SER A 8 -30.40 -3.50 7.02
N LEU A 9 -30.75 -3.87 8.27
CA LEU A 9 -30.49 -5.21 8.83
C LEU A 9 -31.03 -6.32 7.93
N LYS A 10 -32.19 -6.11 7.29
CA LYS A 10 -32.80 -7.08 6.37
C LYS A 10 -31.95 -7.34 5.12
N VAL A 11 -31.26 -6.31 4.60
CA VAL A 11 -30.33 -6.45 3.46
C VAL A 11 -29.06 -7.15 3.91
N TRP A 12 -28.54 -6.80 5.10
CA TRP A 12 -27.36 -7.44 5.69
C TRP A 12 -27.58 -8.94 5.93
N ASP A 13 -28.75 -9.33 6.47
CA ASP A 13 -29.06 -10.73 6.73
C ASP A 13 -29.26 -11.53 5.44
N LYS A 14 -29.86 -10.93 4.40
CA LYS A 14 -29.92 -11.53 3.05
C LYS A 14 -28.52 -11.75 2.46
N TYR A 15 -27.64 -10.76 2.57
CA TYR A 15 -26.26 -10.85 2.09
C TYR A 15 -25.44 -11.91 2.87
N ARG A 16 -25.61 -11.98 4.18
CA ARG A 16 -24.99 -13.02 5.02
C ARG A 16 -25.47 -14.42 4.64
N ALA A 17 -26.76 -14.59 4.35
CA ALA A 17 -27.31 -15.86 3.90
C ALA A 17 -26.80 -16.29 2.52
N THR A 18 -26.49 -15.36 1.62
CA THR A 18 -25.83 -15.69 0.34
C THR A 18 -24.39 -16.16 0.55
N LEU A 19 -23.65 -15.58 1.49
CA LEU A 19 -22.28 -16.02 1.81
C LEU A 19 -22.22 -17.41 2.47
N GLN A 20 -23.25 -17.81 3.23
CA GLN A 20 -23.32 -19.15 3.81
C GLN A 20 -23.66 -20.24 2.78
N ARG A 21 -24.29 -19.88 1.65
CA ARG A 21 -24.58 -20.83 0.56
C ARG A 21 -23.37 -21.15 -0.31
N GLU A 22 -22.34 -20.30 -0.34
CA GLU A 22 -21.08 -20.55 -1.05
C GLU A 22 -20.09 -21.43 -0.25
N HIS A 23 -20.57 -22.18 0.74
CA HIS A 23 -19.73 -23.10 1.49
C HIS A 23 -19.39 -24.35 0.65
N ARG A 24 -18.24 -24.28 -0.01
CA ARG A 24 -17.28 -25.35 -0.37
C ARG A 24 -17.87 -26.67 -0.84
N SER A 25 -17.93 -26.85 -2.16
CA SER A 25 -17.75 -28.19 -2.75
C SER A 25 -16.30 -28.62 -2.57
N ASP A 26 -16.08 -29.86 -2.15
CA ASP A 26 -14.73 -30.44 -2.03
C ASP A 26 -14.07 -30.40 -3.41
N PRO A 27 -12.86 -29.84 -3.57
CA PRO A 27 -12.24 -29.68 -4.88
C PRO A 27 -12.02 -31.05 -5.51
N GLY A 28 -12.59 -31.26 -6.70
CA GLY A 28 -12.39 -32.51 -7.44
C GLY A 28 -10.93 -32.74 -7.79
N GLU A 29 -10.51 -34.00 -7.90
CA GLU A 29 -9.11 -34.38 -8.20
C GLU A 29 -8.52 -33.68 -9.43
N GLN A 30 -9.37 -33.35 -10.42
CA GLN A 30 -8.98 -32.61 -11.61
C GLN A 30 -8.57 -31.16 -11.28
N GLU A 31 -9.29 -30.49 -10.39
CA GLU A 31 -8.94 -29.13 -9.97
C GLU A 31 -7.68 -29.11 -9.12
N LEU A 32 -7.50 -30.11 -8.23
CA LEU A 32 -6.26 -30.27 -7.46
C LEU A 32 -5.05 -30.50 -8.38
N ARG A 33 -5.21 -31.29 -9.46
CA ARG A 33 -4.17 -31.46 -10.48
C ARG A 33 -3.89 -30.18 -11.25
N ASN A 34 -4.92 -29.43 -11.65
CA ASN A 34 -4.74 -28.15 -12.35
C ASN A 34 -4.05 -27.11 -11.46
N VAL A 35 -4.44 -27.04 -10.18
CA VAL A 35 -3.80 -26.18 -9.18
C VAL A 35 -2.34 -26.62 -8.95
N ALA A 36 -2.07 -27.92 -8.88
CA ALA A 36 -0.73 -28.46 -8.74
C ALA A 36 0.14 -28.19 -9.98
N GLU A 37 -0.41 -28.30 -11.19
CA GLU A 37 0.31 -27.97 -12.43
C GLU A 37 0.59 -26.47 -12.54
N VAL A 38 -0.35 -25.61 -12.15
CA VAL A 38 -0.14 -24.15 -12.10
C VAL A 38 0.89 -23.79 -11.03
N LEU A 39 0.84 -24.41 -9.85
CA LEU A 39 1.85 -24.24 -8.80
C LEU A 39 3.22 -24.72 -9.26
N LYS A 40 3.29 -25.87 -9.93
CA LYS A 40 4.53 -26.44 -10.46
C LYS A 40 5.11 -25.57 -11.58
N ALA A 41 4.28 -25.08 -12.50
CA ALA A 41 4.69 -24.14 -13.53
C ALA A 41 5.18 -22.80 -12.93
N ARG A 42 4.58 -22.34 -11.84
CA ARG A 42 5.04 -21.15 -11.10
C ARG A 42 6.34 -21.39 -10.32
N LEU A 43 6.56 -22.60 -9.78
CA LEU A 43 7.79 -22.97 -9.06
C LEU A 43 8.97 -23.26 -9.99
N ASP A 44 8.72 -23.86 -11.17
CA ASP A 44 9.75 -24.21 -12.16
C ASP A 44 10.38 -22.97 -12.83
N THR A 45 9.79 -21.79 -12.65
CA THR A 45 10.42 -20.53 -13.07
C THR A 45 11.45 -20.06 -12.03
N GLY A 46 12.44 -20.91 -11.74
CA GLY A 46 13.40 -20.80 -10.62
C GLY A 46 14.29 -19.54 -10.61
N LYS A 47 14.29 -18.73 -11.68
CA LYS A 47 15.01 -17.44 -11.72
C LYS A 47 14.26 -16.32 -10.98
N HIS A 48 12.93 -16.40 -10.89
CA HIS A 48 12.07 -15.39 -10.26
C HIS A 48 12.07 -15.51 -8.73
N VAL A 49 11.97 -16.74 -8.21
CA VAL A 49 12.02 -17.02 -6.77
C VAL A 49 13.38 -16.66 -6.16
N TYR A 50 14.47 -16.90 -6.90
CA TYR A 50 15.82 -16.55 -6.44
C TYR A 50 16.00 -15.03 -6.27
N GLY A 51 15.47 -14.24 -7.20
CA GLY A 51 15.46 -12.77 -7.11
C GLY A 51 14.69 -12.29 -5.88
N ALA A 52 13.44 -12.71 -5.71
CA ALA A 52 12.63 -12.32 -4.56
C ALA A 52 13.25 -12.74 -3.21
N LEU A 53 13.80 -13.95 -3.12
CA LEU A 53 14.48 -14.45 -1.91
C LEU A 53 15.76 -13.66 -1.60
N LYS A 54 16.55 -13.30 -2.62
CA LYS A 54 17.74 -12.45 -2.45
C LYS A 54 17.37 -11.06 -1.94
N HIS A 55 16.37 -10.42 -2.53
CA HIS A 55 15.91 -9.09 -2.08
C HIS A 55 15.32 -9.15 -0.66
N PHE A 56 14.57 -10.20 -0.35
CA PHE A 56 14.03 -10.43 0.99
C PHE A 56 15.15 -10.64 2.01
N THR A 57 16.16 -11.46 1.70
CA THR A 57 17.32 -11.72 2.58
C THR A 57 18.22 -10.51 2.73
N GLU A 58 18.45 -9.71 1.68
CA GLU A 58 19.18 -8.45 1.75
C GLU A 58 18.46 -7.39 2.60
N ALA A 59 17.13 -7.34 2.52
CA ALA A 59 16.29 -6.51 3.38
C ALA A 59 16.27 -7.00 4.84
N TRP A 60 16.27 -8.32 5.08
CA TRP A 60 16.35 -8.93 6.41
C TRP A 60 17.72 -8.75 7.09
N LEU A 61 18.80 -8.83 6.30
CA LEU A 61 20.18 -8.68 6.76
C LEU A 61 20.62 -7.21 6.88
N GLY A 62 19.74 -6.25 6.59
CA GLY A 62 20.04 -4.82 6.64
C GLY A 62 21.13 -4.36 5.66
N ARG A 63 21.47 -5.18 4.67
CA ARG A 63 22.51 -4.91 3.66
C ARG A 63 21.95 -4.31 2.37
N GLY A 64 20.63 -4.38 2.15
CA GLY A 64 19.95 -3.86 0.98
C GLY A 64 19.49 -2.41 1.13
N GLY A 65 20.40 -1.45 1.28
CA GLY A 65 20.08 0.00 1.18
C GLY A 65 18.83 0.46 1.97
N PRO A 66 18.14 1.54 1.55
CA PRO A 66 17.00 2.11 2.30
C PRO A 66 15.70 1.30 2.14
N LEU A 67 15.76 -0.01 1.90
CA LEU A 67 14.57 -0.86 1.85
C LEU A 67 14.10 -1.22 3.27
N LYS A 68 13.36 -0.30 3.90
CA LYS A 68 12.65 -0.61 5.15
C LYS A 68 11.49 -1.54 4.83
N LEU A 69 11.59 -2.80 5.24
CA LEU A 69 10.52 -3.79 5.11
C LEU A 69 9.15 -3.19 5.54
N PRO A 70 8.06 -3.48 4.80
CA PRO A 70 6.80 -2.74 4.90
C PRO A 70 6.17 -2.75 6.29
N PHE A 71 6.45 -3.77 7.11
CA PHE A 71 5.88 -3.99 8.44
C PHE A 71 6.86 -3.82 9.61
N MET A 72 8.14 -3.52 9.34
CA MET A 72 9.13 -3.27 10.40
C MET A 72 9.13 -1.80 10.82
N GLN A 73 9.32 -1.52 12.11
CA GLN A 73 9.41 -0.17 12.68
C GLN A 73 8.17 0.69 12.35
N VAL A 74 6.99 0.12 12.60
CA VAL A 74 5.72 0.86 12.53
C VAL A 74 5.30 1.15 13.98
N PRO A 75 5.32 2.41 14.43
CA PRO A 75 4.94 2.72 15.80
C PRO A 75 3.44 2.48 16.00
N ARG A 76 3.08 2.00 17.20
CA ARG A 76 1.67 2.01 17.64
C ARG A 76 1.31 3.45 18.02
N SER A 77 0.18 3.94 17.52
CA SER A 77 -0.32 5.29 17.83
C SER A 77 -1.84 5.29 17.96
N SER A 78 -2.40 6.41 18.45
CA SER A 78 -3.85 6.59 18.63
C SER A 78 -4.65 6.47 17.34
N ILE A 79 -4.02 6.65 16.17
CA ILE A 79 -4.66 6.47 14.86
C ILE A 79 -4.56 5.04 14.31
N ASN A 80 -3.82 4.15 14.98
CA ASN A 80 -3.68 2.73 14.62
C ASN A 80 -4.68 1.84 15.38
N THR A 81 -5.89 2.35 15.62
CA THR A 81 -6.96 1.61 16.30
C THR A 81 -7.96 1.02 15.30
N SER A 82 -8.72 0.02 15.73
CA SER A 82 -9.80 -0.55 14.92
C SER A 82 -10.82 0.54 14.59
N VAL A 83 -11.15 0.68 13.31
CA VAL A 83 -12.09 1.70 12.87
C VAL A 83 -13.51 1.31 13.28
N ASP A 84 -14.18 2.17 14.05
CA ASP A 84 -15.57 1.98 14.48
C ASP A 84 -16.60 2.61 13.51
N GLY A 85 -17.89 2.49 13.85
CA GLY A 85 -19.00 3.03 13.05
C GLY A 85 -19.20 4.54 13.17
N ALA A 86 -18.58 5.21 14.15
CA ALA A 86 -18.78 6.63 14.44
C ALA A 86 -17.83 7.51 13.62
N ARG A 87 -17.88 7.41 12.29
CA ARG A 87 -16.98 8.16 11.40
C ARG A 87 -17.49 9.57 11.14
N ARG A 88 -16.59 10.54 11.25
CA ARG A 88 -16.79 11.91 10.75
C ARG A 88 -15.91 12.10 9.52
N PHE A 89 -16.52 12.60 8.45
CA PHE A 89 -15.82 12.95 7.22
C PHE A 89 -15.76 14.46 7.09
N VAL A 90 -14.56 14.98 6.79
CA VAL A 90 -14.34 16.40 6.50
C VAL A 90 -13.58 16.48 5.18
N ALA A 91 -14.12 17.24 4.24
CA ALA A 91 -13.45 17.56 2.98
C ALA A 91 -12.99 19.00 2.97
N GLN A 92 -11.85 19.22 2.33
CA GLN A 92 -11.27 20.54 2.07
C GLN A 92 -10.75 20.54 0.63
N SER A 93 -10.82 21.69 -0.01
CA SER A 93 -10.36 21.86 -1.39
C SER A 93 -9.14 22.76 -1.44
N TRP A 94 -8.21 22.43 -2.33
CA TRP A 94 -7.01 23.21 -2.58
C TRP A 94 -6.79 23.35 -4.09
N PRO A 95 -6.24 24.49 -4.56
CA PRO A 95 -5.92 24.64 -5.97
C PRO A 95 -4.91 23.59 -6.44
N PHE A 96 -5.24 22.84 -7.48
CA PHE A 96 -4.37 21.81 -8.05
C PHE A 96 -2.98 22.38 -8.42
N ALA A 97 -2.96 23.54 -9.07
CA ALA A 97 -1.72 24.21 -9.48
C ALA A 97 -0.79 24.49 -8.29
N ARG A 98 -1.33 24.83 -7.12
CA ARG A 98 -0.54 25.09 -5.91
C ARG A 98 0.20 23.83 -5.45
N ILE A 99 -0.51 22.70 -5.35
CA ILE A 99 0.07 21.44 -4.90
C ILE A 99 1.07 20.92 -5.94
N ARG A 100 0.74 21.01 -7.23
CA ARG A 100 1.64 20.64 -8.32
C ARG A 100 2.93 21.46 -8.31
N ASN A 101 2.83 22.78 -8.11
CA ASN A 101 4.00 23.67 -8.05
C ASN A 101 4.86 23.38 -6.82
N MET A 102 4.25 23.05 -5.67
CA MET A 102 5.00 22.60 -4.50
C MET A 102 5.78 21.31 -4.80
N GLY A 103 5.15 20.31 -5.43
CA GLY A 103 5.86 19.09 -5.84
C GLY A 103 7.06 19.40 -6.74
N LYS A 104 6.85 20.22 -7.77
CA LYS A 104 7.92 20.65 -8.69
C LYS A 104 9.06 21.40 -8.00
N ALA A 105 8.77 22.23 -7.00
CA ALA A 105 9.78 22.99 -6.28
C ALA A 105 10.77 22.12 -5.48
N PHE A 106 10.43 20.84 -5.25
CA PHE A 106 11.26 19.84 -4.60
C PHE A 106 11.61 18.68 -5.55
N ASP A 107 11.58 18.90 -6.87
CA ASP A 107 11.85 17.88 -7.89
C ASP A 107 10.99 16.60 -7.71
N GLY A 108 9.75 16.80 -7.27
CA GLY A 108 8.81 15.75 -6.90
C GLY A 108 7.54 15.72 -7.72
N THR A 109 6.78 14.64 -7.51
CA THR A 109 5.48 14.45 -8.13
C THR A 109 4.36 15.13 -7.32
N PHE A 110 3.18 15.21 -7.92
CA PHE A 110 1.97 15.63 -7.21
C PHE A 110 1.67 14.73 -6.00
N ASN A 111 1.89 13.41 -6.12
CA ASN A 111 1.63 12.47 -5.02
C ASN A 111 2.62 12.65 -3.87
N ASP A 112 3.89 12.93 -4.15
CA ASP A 112 4.89 13.25 -3.11
C ASP A 112 4.46 14.50 -2.32
N ALA A 113 3.93 15.50 -3.03
CA ALA A 113 3.36 16.69 -2.43
C ALA A 113 2.17 16.38 -1.50
N ILE A 114 1.25 15.51 -1.92
CA ILE A 114 0.14 15.06 -1.07
C ILE A 114 0.63 14.30 0.17
N LEU A 115 1.59 13.37 0.00
CA LEU A 115 2.17 12.62 1.11
C LEU A 115 2.87 13.54 2.12
N ALA A 116 3.62 14.52 1.64
CA ALA A 116 4.27 15.52 2.50
C ALA A 116 3.25 16.38 3.27
N MET A 117 2.12 16.76 2.63
CA MET A 117 1.02 17.45 3.31
C MET A 117 0.40 16.59 4.41
N CYS A 118 0.09 15.32 4.11
CA CYS A 118 -0.45 14.35 5.08
C CYS A 118 0.51 14.14 6.25
N SER A 119 1.79 13.93 5.98
CA SER A 119 2.85 13.84 6.99
C SER A 119 2.92 15.10 7.86
N GLY A 120 2.86 16.29 7.25
CA GLY A 120 2.79 17.58 7.93
C GLY A 120 1.61 17.68 8.89
N ALA A 121 0.43 17.29 8.42
CA ALA A 121 -0.79 17.30 9.21
C ALA A 121 -0.74 16.30 10.37
N LEU A 122 -0.36 15.06 10.11
CA LEU A 122 -0.23 14.00 11.11
C LEU A 122 0.80 14.35 12.18
N ARG A 123 1.97 14.87 11.79
CA ARG A 123 2.98 15.33 12.76
C ARG A 123 2.39 16.41 13.69
N ARG A 124 1.76 17.44 13.13
CA ARG A 124 1.16 18.52 13.93
C ARG A 124 0.05 18.02 14.84
N TYR A 125 -0.77 17.09 14.35
CA TYR A 125 -1.81 16.45 15.13
C TYR A 125 -1.20 15.71 16.33
N MET A 126 -0.27 14.80 16.08
CA MET A 126 0.38 14.01 17.14
C MET A 126 1.13 14.88 18.15
N GLN A 127 1.83 15.92 17.70
CA GLN A 127 2.48 16.88 18.61
C GLN A 127 1.48 17.60 19.50
N ARG A 128 0.32 18.01 18.96
CA ARG A 128 -0.73 18.68 19.74
C ARG A 128 -1.30 17.79 20.83
N HIS A 129 -1.31 16.48 20.61
CA HIS A 129 -1.77 15.49 21.56
C HIS A 129 -0.64 14.91 22.44
N ALA A 130 0.60 15.38 22.30
CA ALA A 130 1.78 14.82 22.97
C ALA A 130 1.99 13.31 22.69
N GLU A 131 1.61 12.86 21.49
CA GLU A 131 1.61 11.45 21.06
C GLU A 131 2.54 11.19 19.87
N LEU A 132 3.38 12.16 19.49
CA LEU A 132 4.31 11.97 18.39
C LEU A 132 5.36 10.91 18.73
N PRO A 133 5.44 9.79 18.01
CA PRO A 133 6.47 8.78 18.25
C PRO A 133 7.85 9.24 17.77
N ASP A 134 8.91 8.68 18.36
CA ASP A 134 10.29 8.87 17.91
C ASP A 134 10.53 8.23 16.52
N GLU A 135 9.86 7.11 16.28
CA GLU A 135 9.80 6.47 14.97
C GLU A 135 8.81 7.17 14.04
N SER A 136 9.09 7.11 12.74
CA SER A 136 8.21 7.68 11.73
C SER A 136 6.95 6.85 11.51
N LEU A 137 5.82 7.51 11.29
CA LEU A 137 4.60 6.86 10.79
C LEU A 137 4.82 6.32 9.37
N LYS A 138 4.11 5.25 9.02
CA LYS A 138 4.09 4.69 7.66
C LYS A 138 2.69 4.73 7.05
N ALA A 139 2.62 4.86 5.73
CA ALA A 139 1.38 4.77 4.97
C ALA A 139 1.50 3.71 3.87
N MET A 140 0.42 2.97 3.63
CA MET A 140 0.28 2.15 2.45
C MET A 140 -0.17 3.03 1.27
N VAL A 141 0.63 3.10 0.21
CA VAL A 141 0.40 3.98 -0.93
C VAL A 141 0.29 3.15 -2.21
N PRO A 142 -0.83 3.24 -2.96
CA PRO A 142 -0.92 2.61 -4.26
C PRO A 142 -0.02 3.33 -5.26
N VAL A 143 0.77 2.56 -5.99
CA VAL A 143 1.69 3.05 -7.01
C VAL A 143 1.48 2.29 -8.31
N SER A 144 1.49 3.02 -9.43
CA SER A 144 1.53 2.38 -10.74
C SER A 144 2.91 1.78 -10.99
N ILE A 145 2.93 0.54 -11.48
CA ILE A 145 4.11 -0.23 -11.88
C ILE A 145 4.10 -0.56 -13.38
N ARG A 146 3.25 0.13 -14.15
CA ARG A 146 3.13 -0.06 -15.59
C ARG A 146 4.47 0.27 -16.27
N GLN A 147 4.92 -0.62 -17.17
CA GLN A 147 6.11 -0.36 -17.99
C GLN A 147 5.78 0.60 -19.14
N GLU A 148 6.78 1.35 -19.61
CA GLU A 148 6.60 2.25 -20.76
C GLU A 148 6.20 1.45 -22.01
N GLY A 149 5.12 1.86 -22.69
CA GLY A 149 4.59 1.20 -23.89
C GLY A 149 3.51 0.14 -23.65
N ASP A 150 3.23 -0.21 -22.39
CA ASP A 150 2.18 -1.17 -22.06
C ASP A 150 0.80 -0.49 -22.02
N ILE A 151 -0.03 -0.75 -23.04
CA ILE A 151 -1.38 -0.23 -23.19
C ILE A 151 -2.46 -1.18 -22.64
N ASP A 152 -2.16 -2.47 -22.52
CA ASP A 152 -3.13 -3.53 -22.19
C ASP A 152 -3.21 -3.88 -20.69
N SER A 153 -2.22 -3.49 -19.87
CA SER A 153 -2.27 -3.77 -18.43
C SER A 153 -3.27 -2.88 -17.69
N SER A 154 -4.54 -3.29 -17.65
CA SER A 154 -5.60 -2.57 -16.94
C SER A 154 -5.43 -2.53 -15.41
N ASN A 155 -4.56 -3.36 -14.82
CA ASN A 155 -4.43 -3.54 -13.36
C ASN A 155 -2.98 -3.52 -12.83
N ALA A 156 -2.08 -2.74 -13.44
CA ALA A 156 -0.68 -2.63 -13.00
C ALA A 156 -0.52 -1.67 -11.79
N VAL A 157 -1.15 -2.00 -10.66
CA VAL A 157 -1.08 -1.24 -9.40
C VAL A 157 -0.49 -2.13 -8.31
N ALA A 158 0.57 -1.65 -7.66
CA ALA A 158 1.14 -2.26 -6.46
C ALA A 158 0.92 -1.33 -5.26
N ALA A 159 1.02 -1.86 -4.05
CA ALA A 159 1.00 -1.06 -2.83
C ALA A 159 2.41 -1.02 -2.21
N ILE A 160 2.96 0.17 -1.95
CA ILE A 160 4.22 0.32 -1.22
C ILE A 160 3.94 0.78 0.21
N SER A 161 4.80 0.42 1.14
CA SER A 161 4.86 1.05 2.47
C SER A 161 5.80 2.25 2.39
N ALA A 162 5.24 3.46 2.43
CA ALA A 162 5.99 4.71 2.41
C ALA A 162 6.23 5.22 3.83
N ASP A 163 7.47 5.56 4.14
CA ASP A 163 7.85 6.27 5.35
C ASP A 163 7.40 7.74 5.22
N LEU A 164 6.57 8.21 6.17
CA LEU A 164 6.05 9.58 6.16
C LEU A 164 7.04 10.59 6.75
N ALA A 165 8.20 10.16 7.22
CA ALA A 165 9.22 10.96 7.92
C ALA A 165 8.66 11.89 9.02
N THR A 166 7.63 11.47 9.78
CA THR A 166 6.95 12.33 10.77
C THR A 166 7.84 12.73 11.94
N ASN A 167 8.92 12.00 12.17
CA ASN A 167 9.96 12.30 13.15
C ASN A 167 10.93 13.41 12.67
N ILE A 168 10.95 13.76 11.38
CA ILE A 168 11.77 14.85 10.84
C ILE A 168 11.04 16.19 11.02
N ASN A 169 11.60 17.10 11.82
CA ASN A 169 10.96 18.39 12.07
C ASN A 169 10.96 19.32 10.84
N ASP A 170 12.11 19.44 10.17
CA ASP A 170 12.26 20.33 9.01
C ASP A 170 11.41 19.83 7.82
N PRO A 171 10.50 20.66 7.25
CA PRO A 171 9.58 20.22 6.22
C PRO A 171 10.26 19.90 4.89
N ALA A 172 11.38 20.57 4.55
CA ALA A 172 12.11 20.32 3.31
C ALA A 172 12.85 18.97 3.37
N ARG A 173 13.56 18.70 4.46
CA ARG A 173 14.20 17.40 4.73
C ARG A 173 13.18 16.27 4.79
N ARG A 174 12.00 16.54 5.38
CA ARG A 174 10.91 15.58 5.43
C ARG A 174 10.39 15.23 4.04
N PHE A 175 10.18 16.22 3.19
CA PHE A 175 9.75 16.02 1.81
C PHE A 175 10.75 15.11 1.05
N ALA A 176 12.04 15.43 1.14
CA ALA A 176 13.09 14.65 0.50
C ALA A 176 13.16 13.20 1.01
N ALA A 177 12.96 12.98 2.31
CA ALA A 177 12.92 11.65 2.91
C ALA A 177 11.72 10.82 2.42
N ILE A 178 10.53 11.43 2.32
CA ILE A 178 9.32 10.79 1.78
C ILE A 178 9.56 10.38 0.32
N GLN A 179 10.07 11.29 -0.51
CA GLN A 179 10.40 10.99 -1.91
C GLN A 179 11.37 9.82 -2.03
N ALA A 180 12.44 9.81 -1.21
CA ALA A 180 13.41 8.73 -1.20
C ALA A 180 12.75 7.38 -0.83
N SER A 181 11.86 7.38 0.17
CA SER A 181 11.10 6.18 0.54
C SER A 181 10.17 5.70 -0.57
N VAL A 182 9.45 6.59 -1.24
CA VAL A 182 8.55 6.24 -2.36
C VAL A 182 9.34 5.69 -3.55
N ARG A 183 10.47 6.30 -3.90
CA ARG A 183 11.36 5.80 -4.96
C ARG A 183 11.91 4.42 -4.64
N ALA A 184 12.36 4.19 -3.40
CA ALA A 184 12.85 2.88 -2.98
C ALA A 184 11.74 1.81 -3.05
N GLY A 185 10.52 2.14 -2.60
CA GLY A 185 9.38 1.23 -2.71
C GLY A 185 9.00 0.89 -4.14
N ARG A 186 9.07 1.86 -5.07
CA ARG A 186 8.84 1.62 -6.50
C ARG A 186 9.95 0.78 -7.13
N ALA A 187 11.22 1.05 -6.79
CA ALA A 187 12.36 0.31 -7.31
C ALA A 187 12.32 -1.17 -6.92
N PHE A 188 11.79 -1.50 -5.74
CA PHE A 188 11.56 -2.88 -5.33
C PHE A 188 10.67 -3.66 -6.32
N TYR A 189 9.68 -2.99 -6.91
CA TYR A 189 8.78 -3.61 -7.91
C TYR A 189 9.31 -3.52 -9.34
N SER A 190 10.27 -2.65 -9.65
CA SER A 190 10.77 -2.50 -11.03
C SER A 190 11.58 -3.70 -11.51
N GLU A 191 12.11 -4.51 -10.60
CA GLU A 191 12.84 -5.74 -10.93
C GLU A 191 11.92 -6.98 -10.99
N MET A 192 10.63 -6.82 -10.69
CA MET A 192 9.66 -7.91 -10.65
C MET A 192 8.80 -7.94 -11.92
N SER A 193 8.53 -9.14 -12.40
CA SER A 193 7.51 -9.36 -13.43
C SER A 193 6.10 -9.03 -12.88
N PRO A 194 5.13 -8.67 -13.75
CA PRO A 194 3.76 -8.43 -13.32
C PRO A 194 3.13 -9.59 -12.52
N ALA A 195 3.50 -10.83 -12.83
CA ALA A 195 3.02 -12.02 -12.13
C ALA A 195 3.58 -12.14 -10.70
N GLU A 196 4.84 -11.73 -10.49
CA GLU A 196 5.46 -11.69 -9.15
C GLU A 196 4.84 -10.60 -8.28
N VAL A 197 4.55 -9.44 -8.84
CA VAL A 197 3.90 -8.35 -8.09
C VAL A 197 2.51 -8.80 -7.60
N GLN A 198 1.72 -9.45 -8.45
CA GLN A 198 0.37 -9.91 -8.09
C GLN A 198 0.40 -10.95 -6.95
N LEU A 199 1.48 -11.74 -6.86
CA LEU A 199 1.71 -12.73 -5.81
C LEU A 199 2.00 -12.09 -4.44
N ILE A 200 2.62 -10.91 -4.42
CA ILE A 200 3.01 -10.21 -3.19
C ILE A 200 1.96 -9.16 -2.77
N SER A 201 1.10 -8.74 -3.70
CA SER A 201 0.08 -7.71 -3.46
C SER A 201 -1.27 -8.24 -2.94
N THR A 202 -1.43 -9.55 -2.73
CA THR A 202 -2.68 -10.19 -2.27
C THR A 202 -2.68 -10.41 -0.76
#